data_AF-A0A3M8G0F7-F1
#
_entry.id   AF-A0A3M8G0F7-F1
#
_cell.length_a   1.000
_cell.length_b   1.000
_cell.length_c   1.000
_cell.angle_alpha   90.00
_cell.angle_beta   90.00
_cell.angle_gamma   90.00
#
_symmetry.space_group_name_H-M   'P 1'
#
loop_
_entity.id
_entity.type
_entity.pdbx_description
1 polymer ?
#
loop_
_entity_poly.entity_id
_entity_poly.type
_entity_poly.pdbx_seq_one_letter_code
_entity_poly.pdbx_strand_id
1 'polypeptide(L)'
;MKTIFQQTRFMLLALLFLGYTGTVFAQNAEESTLRMVAWNIEHLAENDGEGCVARSEADYAKLRAFAESMDADVVALQEVESAKAVARVFPESEWTIIMSDRPDSGSYDCRGSGRPSTQQKVAFAIRKGVEFEGVENFDELALGNPGLRYGLVIRLTGTPEPIEVMNVHMKSGCFVNDYSTSDRDACETFEEQAPVLDDWVESKVEEGTAFVILGDFNHRITTPENRFWEDLEEMDGGEIGLASSMEGIRGCHPRYPDPIDHIITSSQGSKYFVPGSQDVFYFGMTPQTMTEDDMLSDHCPVAVDLWLTEPLPISTGVRWTQNSAEYALITSSLYQQAEQNIEGFSSMDEPWVVIMDVDETLLDNSNYNKRRDAQGLGFTPETWADWVMEESATEVPGSKQFVTKVIEAGGQIALVTNRDRAHDQHTWNNLLALGFPINRATTCIIGRAQVDRDAVGEDGIINDKDLRRKEVITGTAENCWANYLEAQSSWNRDLSLVMQVGDNIKDFAKTTQENVDLSEFLKRQGVDILVLPNAMYGSWD
;
A
#
# COMPACT_ATOMS: atom_id res chain seq x y z
N MET A 1 -52.93 -63.70 46.65
CA MET A 1 -51.74 -64.57 46.54
C MET A 1 -50.52 -63.70 46.21
N LYS A 2 -49.32 -64.30 46.16
CA LYS A 2 -48.07 -63.80 45.53
C LYS A 2 -48.32 -62.83 44.34
N THR A 3 -47.56 -61.78 44.02
CA THR A 3 -46.33 -61.08 44.53
C THR A 3 -46.17 -59.77 43.68
N ILE A 4 -45.29 -58.76 43.88
CA ILE A 4 -44.16 -58.55 44.80
C ILE A 4 -43.95 -57.04 45.14
N PHE A 5 -43.21 -56.80 46.23
CA PHE A 5 -42.32 -55.70 46.65
C PHE A 5 -41.69 -54.79 45.55
N GLN A 6 -41.24 -53.53 45.78
CA GLN A 6 -41.25 -52.63 46.95
C GLN A 6 -41.07 -51.16 46.50
N GLN A 7 -41.51 -50.17 47.29
CA GLN A 7 -41.19 -48.75 47.08
C GLN A 7 -39.80 -48.38 47.64
N THR A 8 -39.06 -47.50 46.96
CA THR A 8 -37.87 -46.82 47.52
C THR A 8 -37.86 -45.33 47.19
N ARG A 9 -37.30 -44.54 48.12
CA ARG A 9 -37.42 -43.08 48.27
C ARG A 9 -36.71 -42.25 47.19
N PHE A 10 -37.14 -40.99 47.09
CA PHE A 10 -36.33 -39.86 46.60
C PHE A 10 -34.93 -39.83 47.25
N MET A 11 -33.94 -39.40 46.48
CA MET A 11 -32.62 -38.98 46.98
C MET A 11 -32.18 -37.75 46.18
N LEU A 12 -31.69 -36.71 46.87
CA LEU A 12 -31.10 -35.55 46.21
C LEU A 12 -29.79 -35.96 45.53
N LEU A 13 -29.57 -35.49 44.31
CA LEU A 13 -28.24 -35.40 43.70
C LEU A 13 -27.87 -33.93 43.58
N ALA A 14 -26.70 -33.55 44.09
CA ALA A 14 -26.15 -32.22 43.91
C ALA A 14 -25.45 -32.14 42.55
N LEU A 15 -25.82 -31.15 41.73
CA LEU A 15 -25.10 -30.82 40.50
C LEU A 15 -23.86 -30.01 40.86
N LEU A 16 -22.68 -30.65 40.77
CA LEU A 16 -21.38 -29.99 40.82
C LEU A 16 -21.19 -29.17 39.53
N PHE A 17 -21.34 -27.86 39.62
CA PHE A 17 -20.80 -26.94 38.62
C PHE A 17 -19.27 -26.97 38.70
N LEU A 18 -18.62 -27.74 37.82
CA LEU A 18 -17.26 -27.42 37.40
C LEU A 18 -17.37 -26.26 36.40
N GLY A 19 -17.03 -25.06 36.86
CA GLY A 19 -16.84 -23.91 35.98
C GLY A 19 -15.61 -24.15 35.11
N TYR A 20 -15.82 -24.65 33.89
CA TYR A 20 -14.76 -24.78 32.90
C TYR A 20 -14.48 -23.38 32.32
N THR A 21 -13.68 -22.59 33.03
CA THR A 21 -13.12 -21.33 32.51
C THR A 21 -12.09 -21.67 31.45
N GLY A 22 -12.58 -22.08 30.27
CA GLY A 22 -11.77 -22.18 29.08
C GLY A 22 -11.28 -20.78 28.75
N THR A 23 -10.01 -20.51 29.04
CA THR A 23 -9.28 -19.42 28.41
C THR A 23 -9.25 -19.72 26.93
N VAL A 24 -10.18 -19.12 26.18
CA VAL A 24 -10.07 -19.02 24.73
C VAL A 24 -8.81 -18.19 24.51
N PHE A 25 -7.71 -18.87 24.19
CA PHE A 25 -6.64 -18.23 23.47
C PHE A 25 -7.28 -17.78 22.16
N ALA A 26 -7.44 -16.48 21.98
CA ALA A 26 -7.58 -15.94 20.65
C ALA A 26 -6.33 -16.42 19.90
N GLN A 27 -6.52 -17.28 18.91
CA GLN A 27 -5.51 -17.39 17.86
C GLN A 27 -5.44 -16.01 17.23
N ASN A 28 -4.23 -15.52 16.95
CA ASN A 28 -4.08 -14.42 16.01
C ASN A 28 -4.67 -14.93 14.69
N ALA A 29 -5.83 -14.40 14.32
CA ALA A 29 -6.32 -14.51 12.97
C ALA A 29 -5.43 -13.56 12.16
N GLU A 30 -4.51 -14.14 11.41
CA GLU A 30 -3.79 -13.44 10.35
C GLU A 30 -4.81 -12.98 9.30
N GLU A 31 -4.54 -11.84 8.66
CA GLU A 31 -5.45 -11.31 7.63
C GLU A 31 -5.41 -12.26 6.43
N SER A 32 -6.53 -12.92 6.14
CA SER A 32 -6.61 -13.88 5.03
C SER A 32 -6.75 -13.13 3.70
N THR A 33 -5.61 -12.77 3.12
CA THR A 33 -5.49 -12.11 1.83
C THR A 33 -4.95 -13.04 0.75
N LEU A 34 -5.00 -12.60 -0.51
CA LEU A 34 -4.38 -13.21 -1.67
C LEU A 34 -3.74 -12.11 -2.51
N ARG A 35 -2.43 -12.18 -2.73
CA ARG A 35 -1.69 -11.16 -3.48
C ARG A 35 -1.71 -11.43 -4.98
N MET A 36 -2.25 -10.49 -5.76
CA MET A 36 -2.19 -10.55 -7.23
C MET A 36 -1.15 -9.57 -7.76
N VAL A 37 -0.35 -10.02 -8.74
CA VAL A 37 0.70 -9.23 -9.39
C VAL A 37 0.57 -9.32 -10.91
N ALA A 38 0.70 -8.18 -11.59
CA ALA A 38 0.96 -8.13 -13.04
C ALA A 38 2.46 -7.89 -13.27
N TRP A 39 3.07 -8.61 -14.22
CA TRP A 39 4.48 -8.43 -14.57
C TRP A 39 4.79 -8.81 -16.03
N ASN A 40 4.95 -7.82 -16.90
CA ASN A 40 5.68 -8.02 -18.14
C ASN A 40 7.17 -8.22 -17.80
N ILE A 41 7.71 -9.39 -18.17
CA ILE A 41 9.05 -9.85 -17.75
C ILE A 41 10.07 -9.78 -18.90
N GLU A 42 9.77 -8.98 -19.94
CA GLU A 42 10.65 -8.60 -21.06
C GLU A 42 11.32 -9.82 -21.74
N HIS A 43 10.62 -10.48 -22.66
CA HIS A 43 11.12 -11.65 -23.39
C HIS A 43 11.73 -12.79 -22.51
N LEU A 44 11.00 -13.34 -21.54
CA LEU A 44 11.48 -14.43 -20.70
C LEU A 44 11.64 -15.75 -21.51
N ALA A 45 12.89 -16.20 -21.67
CA ALA A 45 13.28 -17.32 -22.52
C ALA A 45 13.50 -18.65 -21.78
N GLU A 46 13.39 -19.77 -22.51
CA GLU A 46 13.63 -21.11 -21.98
C GLU A 46 15.13 -21.39 -21.74
N ASN A 47 16.03 -20.93 -22.62
CA ASN A 47 17.47 -21.23 -22.55
C ASN A 47 18.33 -19.98 -22.27
N ASP A 48 19.55 -20.22 -21.78
CA ASP A 48 20.54 -19.16 -21.53
C ASP A 48 20.97 -18.49 -22.83
N GLY A 49 20.85 -17.16 -22.88
CA GLY A 49 21.25 -16.35 -24.02
C GLY A 49 20.28 -16.38 -25.22
N GLU A 50 19.07 -16.90 -25.08
CA GLU A 50 18.02 -16.76 -26.10
C GLU A 50 17.16 -15.50 -25.86
N GLY A 51 16.25 -15.19 -26.78
CA GLY A 51 15.39 -14.00 -26.73
C GLY A 51 16.09 -12.69 -27.06
N CYS A 52 15.34 -11.59 -26.93
CA CYS A 52 15.88 -10.23 -27.10
C CYS A 52 16.82 -9.84 -25.96
N VAL A 53 16.45 -10.21 -24.72
CA VAL A 53 17.22 -10.01 -23.49
C VAL A 53 17.96 -11.29 -23.14
N ALA A 54 19.25 -11.31 -23.44
CA ALA A 54 20.09 -12.51 -23.35
C ALA A 54 20.52 -12.84 -21.91
N ARG A 55 19.59 -13.34 -21.09
CA ARG A 55 19.80 -13.67 -19.68
C ARG A 55 20.63 -14.95 -19.48
N SER A 56 21.43 -14.98 -18.41
CA SER A 56 22.15 -16.17 -17.92
C SER A 56 21.51 -16.72 -16.64
N GLU A 57 21.85 -17.94 -16.20
CA GLU A 57 21.40 -18.49 -14.90
C GLU A 57 21.64 -17.54 -13.70
N ALA A 58 22.67 -16.69 -13.75
CA ALA A 58 22.90 -15.69 -12.70
C ALA A 58 21.84 -14.57 -12.70
N ASP A 59 21.22 -14.30 -13.85
CA ASP A 59 20.15 -13.31 -14.00
C ASP A 59 18.78 -13.93 -13.71
N TYR A 60 18.55 -15.18 -14.12
CA TYR A 60 17.38 -15.96 -13.65
C TYR A 60 17.42 -16.17 -12.12
N ALA A 61 18.59 -16.24 -11.50
CA ALA A 61 18.72 -16.25 -10.04
C ALA A 61 18.29 -14.92 -9.39
N LYS A 62 18.53 -13.76 -10.02
CA LYS A 62 17.98 -12.47 -9.57
C LYS A 62 16.46 -12.46 -9.72
N LEU A 63 15.95 -12.89 -10.88
CA LEU A 63 14.50 -12.96 -11.13
C LEU A 63 13.78 -13.84 -10.11
N ARG A 64 14.34 -15.00 -9.74
CA ARG A 64 13.81 -15.87 -8.66
C ARG A 64 13.78 -15.14 -7.31
N ALA A 65 14.92 -14.63 -6.84
CA ALA A 65 15.01 -13.94 -5.55
C ALA A 65 14.11 -12.69 -5.48
N PHE A 66 13.90 -12.02 -6.62
CA PHE A 66 12.96 -10.90 -6.73
C PHE A 66 11.49 -11.37 -6.72
N ALA A 67 11.14 -12.44 -7.45
CA ALA A 67 9.81 -13.03 -7.42
C ALA A 67 9.42 -13.55 -6.03
N GLU A 68 10.37 -14.13 -5.29
CA GLU A 68 10.24 -14.47 -3.87
C GLU A 68 9.92 -13.20 -3.03
N SER A 69 10.56 -12.06 -3.31
CA SER A 69 10.34 -10.80 -2.57
C SER A 69 9.03 -10.07 -2.84
N MET A 70 8.30 -10.41 -3.91
CA MET A 70 6.96 -9.85 -4.16
C MET A 70 5.86 -10.51 -3.31
N ASP A 71 6.15 -11.69 -2.75
CA ASP A 71 5.25 -12.59 -2.01
C ASP A 71 3.87 -12.81 -2.67
N ALA A 72 3.84 -12.92 -4.00
CA ALA A 72 2.61 -13.07 -4.78
C ALA A 72 1.92 -14.44 -4.63
N ASP A 73 0.60 -14.50 -4.79
CA ASP A 73 -0.16 -15.75 -4.90
C ASP A 73 -0.56 -16.05 -6.35
N VAL A 74 -0.86 -15.01 -7.11
CA VAL A 74 -1.21 -15.08 -8.53
C VAL A 74 -0.39 -14.05 -9.29
N VAL A 75 0.49 -14.51 -10.19
CA VAL A 75 1.27 -13.63 -11.07
C VAL A 75 0.80 -13.78 -12.51
N ALA A 76 0.22 -12.71 -13.05
CA ALA A 76 -0.11 -12.56 -14.46
C ALA A 76 1.15 -12.08 -15.21
N LEU A 77 1.79 -13.00 -15.92
CA LEU A 77 3.03 -12.75 -16.67
C LEU A 77 2.75 -12.44 -18.13
N GLN A 78 3.52 -11.50 -18.68
CA GLN A 78 3.52 -11.16 -20.11
C GLN A 78 4.92 -11.35 -20.71
N GLU A 79 4.99 -11.57 -22.03
CA GLU A 79 6.23 -11.83 -22.79
C GLU A 79 7.01 -13.10 -22.39
N VAL A 80 6.28 -14.15 -22.04
CA VAL A 80 6.87 -15.45 -21.70
C VAL A 80 6.92 -16.39 -22.90
N GLU A 81 8.04 -17.10 -23.09
CA GLU A 81 8.22 -18.02 -24.21
C GLU A 81 7.42 -19.33 -24.05
N SER A 82 7.63 -20.02 -22.91
CA SER A 82 7.12 -21.35 -22.64
C SER A 82 6.87 -21.58 -21.16
N ALA A 83 6.11 -22.63 -20.80
CA ALA A 83 5.90 -22.99 -19.39
C ALA A 83 7.22 -23.27 -18.66
N LYS A 84 8.25 -23.76 -19.35
CA LYS A 84 9.58 -23.96 -18.76
C LYS A 84 10.32 -22.64 -18.55
N ALA A 85 10.15 -21.66 -19.45
CA ALA A 85 10.70 -20.31 -19.26
C ALA A 85 10.14 -19.70 -17.96
N VAL A 86 8.81 -19.76 -17.77
CA VAL A 86 8.15 -19.39 -16.51
C VAL A 86 8.71 -20.19 -15.33
N ALA A 87 8.88 -21.50 -15.47
CA ALA A 87 9.45 -22.38 -14.43
C ALA A 87 10.89 -22.04 -14.02
N ARG A 88 11.63 -21.21 -14.78
CA ARG A 88 12.94 -20.69 -14.35
C ARG A 88 12.84 -19.65 -13.25
N VAL A 89 11.69 -18.97 -13.13
CA VAL A 89 11.42 -17.91 -12.15
C VAL A 89 10.42 -18.39 -11.10
N PHE A 90 9.43 -19.20 -11.49
CA PHE A 90 8.35 -19.72 -10.66
C PHE A 90 8.34 -21.27 -10.66
N PRO A 91 9.10 -21.95 -9.79
CA PRO A 91 9.31 -23.40 -9.86
C PRO A 91 8.03 -24.23 -9.73
N GLU A 92 7.86 -25.26 -10.57
CA GLU A 92 6.65 -26.12 -10.58
C GLU A 92 6.36 -26.85 -9.24
N SER A 93 7.34 -26.93 -8.34
CA SER A 93 7.19 -27.41 -6.95
C SER A 93 6.26 -26.54 -6.11
N GLU A 94 6.29 -25.22 -6.35
CA GLU A 94 5.58 -24.19 -5.59
C GLU A 94 4.53 -23.45 -6.42
N TRP A 95 4.57 -23.60 -7.75
CA TRP A 95 3.72 -22.86 -8.69
C TRP A 95 3.03 -23.76 -9.70
N THR A 96 1.78 -23.43 -10.03
CA THR A 96 1.01 -23.99 -11.14
C THR A 96 1.10 -23.01 -12.30
N ILE A 97 1.65 -23.46 -13.42
CA ILE A 97 1.89 -22.62 -14.59
C ILE A 97 0.81 -22.90 -15.63
N ILE A 98 0.15 -21.84 -16.09
CA ILE A 98 -0.88 -21.88 -17.12
C ILE A 98 -0.43 -20.93 -18.23
N MET A 99 -0.17 -21.45 -19.42
CA MET A 99 0.18 -20.65 -20.60
C MET A 99 -1.06 -20.40 -21.44
N SER A 100 -1.14 -19.27 -22.14
CA SER A 100 -2.12 -19.17 -23.24
C SER A 100 -1.77 -20.10 -24.39
N ASP A 101 -2.79 -20.66 -25.04
CA ASP A 101 -2.64 -21.64 -26.12
C ASP A 101 -2.27 -21.00 -27.48
N ARG A 102 -2.18 -19.66 -27.51
CA ARG A 102 -1.66 -18.82 -28.60
C ARG A 102 -0.59 -19.54 -29.42
N PRO A 103 -0.83 -19.79 -30.73
CA PRO A 103 0.16 -20.40 -31.61
C PRO A 103 1.50 -19.67 -31.63
N ASP A 104 2.55 -20.39 -32.02
CA ASP A 104 3.89 -19.82 -32.16
C ASP A 104 3.97 -18.89 -33.38
N SER A 105 4.45 -17.66 -33.15
CA SER A 105 4.67 -16.65 -34.18
C SER A 105 6.07 -16.72 -34.77
N GLY A 106 6.27 -16.17 -35.97
CA GLY A 106 7.61 -16.03 -36.54
C GLY A 106 8.50 -15.09 -35.71
N SER A 107 9.75 -15.50 -35.50
CA SER A 107 10.78 -14.66 -34.86
C SER A 107 11.14 -13.45 -35.73
N TYR A 108 11.49 -12.33 -35.08
CA TYR A 108 11.99 -11.11 -35.71
C TYR A 108 13.32 -10.68 -35.09
N ASP A 109 14.07 -9.81 -35.76
CA ASP A 109 15.32 -9.27 -35.23
C ASP A 109 15.03 -8.20 -34.17
N CYS A 110 15.42 -8.47 -32.92
CA CYS A 110 15.23 -7.60 -31.77
C CYS A 110 15.97 -6.27 -31.94
N ARG A 111 15.28 -5.16 -31.62
CA ARG A 111 15.86 -3.82 -31.67
C ARG A 111 17.05 -3.70 -30.72
N GLY A 112 18.13 -3.06 -31.17
CA GLY A 112 19.34 -2.88 -30.37
C GLY A 112 20.24 -4.12 -30.32
N SER A 113 19.72 -5.26 -29.88
CA SER A 113 20.53 -6.49 -29.70
C SER A 113 20.76 -7.29 -30.99
N GLY A 114 19.86 -7.18 -31.99
CA GLY A 114 19.98 -7.91 -33.27
C GLY A 114 19.87 -9.43 -33.14
N ARG A 115 19.31 -9.92 -32.04
CA ARG A 115 19.04 -11.34 -31.76
C ARG A 115 17.67 -11.73 -32.35
N PRO A 116 17.41 -13.01 -32.65
CA PRO A 116 16.05 -13.46 -32.93
C PRO A 116 15.19 -13.39 -31.65
N SER A 117 13.95 -12.90 -31.78
CA SER A 117 12.97 -12.90 -30.69
C SER A 117 12.45 -14.31 -30.38
N THR A 118 12.20 -14.55 -29.09
CA THR A 118 11.44 -15.69 -28.56
C THR A 118 9.94 -15.44 -28.66
N GLN A 119 9.13 -16.48 -28.39
CA GLN A 119 7.69 -16.31 -28.25
C GLN A 119 7.35 -15.34 -27.13
N GLN A 120 6.27 -14.57 -27.31
CA GLN A 120 5.72 -13.65 -26.32
C GLN A 120 4.27 -14.03 -26.12
N LYS A 121 4.03 -14.96 -25.19
CA LYS A 121 2.70 -15.36 -24.74
C LYS A 121 2.39 -14.67 -23.42
N VAL A 122 1.18 -14.91 -22.92
CA VAL A 122 0.79 -14.56 -21.55
C VAL A 122 0.65 -15.85 -20.73
N ALA A 123 0.83 -15.76 -19.42
CA ALA A 123 0.71 -16.89 -18.52
C ALA A 123 0.27 -16.49 -17.11
N PHE A 124 -0.30 -17.42 -16.36
CA PHE A 124 -0.38 -17.33 -14.91
C PHE A 124 0.66 -18.24 -14.27
N ALA A 125 1.35 -17.74 -13.25
CA ALA A 125 1.97 -18.54 -12.21
C ALA A 125 1.12 -18.41 -10.94
N ILE A 126 0.53 -19.52 -10.47
CA ILE A 126 -0.38 -19.57 -9.32
C ILE A 126 0.23 -20.41 -8.20
N ARG A 127 0.39 -19.87 -7.00
CA ARG A 127 1.02 -20.54 -5.85
C ARG A 127 0.22 -21.81 -5.45
N LYS A 128 0.89 -22.91 -5.10
CA LYS A 128 0.22 -24.15 -4.65
C LYS A 128 -0.57 -23.87 -3.36
N GLY A 129 -1.90 -23.93 -3.46
CA GLY A 129 -2.81 -23.69 -2.33
C GLY A 129 -3.95 -22.74 -2.70
N VAL A 130 -3.72 -21.85 -3.66
CA VAL A 130 -4.78 -21.00 -4.24
C VAL A 130 -5.81 -21.88 -4.95
N GLU A 131 -7.08 -21.73 -4.60
CA GLU A 131 -8.19 -22.45 -5.24
C GLU A 131 -8.71 -21.67 -6.45
N PHE A 132 -8.63 -22.29 -7.63
CA PHE A 132 -9.13 -21.76 -8.89
C PHE A 132 -9.71 -22.88 -9.77
N GLU A 133 -10.63 -22.53 -10.66
CA GLU A 133 -11.17 -23.37 -11.72
C GLU A 133 -11.13 -22.66 -13.08
N GLY A 134 -11.36 -23.41 -14.16
CA GLY A 134 -11.38 -22.87 -15.52
C GLY A 134 -10.01 -22.48 -16.07
N VAL A 135 -9.86 -22.61 -17.38
CA VAL A 135 -8.83 -21.94 -18.19
C VAL A 135 -9.49 -21.63 -19.53
N GLU A 136 -9.54 -20.36 -19.89
CA GLU A 136 -10.12 -19.87 -21.14
C GLU A 136 -9.11 -18.96 -21.85
N ASN A 137 -9.04 -19.08 -23.18
CA ASN A 137 -8.22 -18.22 -24.02
C ASN A 137 -9.16 -17.34 -24.84
N PHE A 138 -8.97 -16.03 -24.74
CA PHE A 138 -9.74 -15.02 -25.46
C PHE A 138 -8.96 -14.64 -26.72
N ASP A 139 -9.17 -15.38 -27.81
CA ASP A 139 -8.35 -15.27 -29.03
C ASP A 139 -8.76 -14.10 -29.94
N GLU A 140 -9.97 -13.58 -29.74
CA GLU A 140 -10.50 -12.35 -30.32
C GLU A 140 -9.54 -11.17 -30.11
N LEU A 141 -8.95 -11.03 -28.91
CA LEU A 141 -8.03 -9.94 -28.57
C LEU A 141 -6.77 -9.92 -29.46
N ALA A 142 -6.42 -11.03 -30.12
CA ALA A 142 -5.32 -11.05 -31.08
C ALA A 142 -5.72 -10.67 -32.52
N LEU A 143 -6.99 -10.36 -32.80
CA LEU A 143 -7.48 -9.87 -34.10
C LEU A 143 -7.11 -10.78 -35.30
N GLY A 144 -6.94 -12.09 -35.05
CA GLY A 144 -6.41 -13.05 -36.03
C GLY A 144 -4.94 -12.84 -36.43
N ASN A 145 -4.25 -11.87 -35.84
CA ASN A 145 -2.84 -11.55 -36.08
C ASN A 145 -1.94 -12.37 -35.13
N PRO A 146 -1.11 -13.30 -35.63
CA PRO A 146 -0.28 -14.15 -34.78
C PRO A 146 0.79 -13.38 -33.99
N GLY A 147 1.08 -12.11 -34.31
CA GLY A 147 2.00 -11.28 -33.52
C GLY A 147 1.41 -10.83 -32.17
N LEU A 148 0.09 -10.64 -32.11
CA LEU A 148 -0.63 -10.17 -30.92
C LEU A 148 -0.82 -11.29 -29.89
N ARG A 149 -1.47 -10.99 -28.76
CA ARG A 149 -1.65 -11.93 -27.64
C ARG A 149 -3.14 -12.18 -27.41
N TYR A 150 -3.47 -13.43 -27.09
CA TYR A 150 -4.78 -13.79 -26.55
C TYR A 150 -4.87 -13.27 -25.11
N GLY A 151 -6.08 -12.91 -24.67
CA GLY A 151 -6.35 -12.86 -23.23
C GLY A 151 -6.29 -14.28 -22.65
N LEU A 152 -5.90 -14.41 -21.38
CA LEU A 152 -5.93 -15.69 -20.66
C LEU A 152 -6.74 -15.50 -19.39
N VAL A 153 -7.81 -16.28 -19.22
CA VAL A 153 -8.75 -16.15 -18.09
C VAL A 153 -8.68 -17.39 -17.20
N ILE A 154 -8.64 -17.16 -15.89
CA ILE A 154 -8.87 -18.15 -14.83
C ILE A 154 -10.00 -17.67 -13.93
N ARG A 155 -10.59 -18.56 -13.14
CA ARG A 155 -11.60 -18.21 -12.14
C ARG A 155 -11.12 -18.56 -10.74
N LEU A 156 -10.87 -17.57 -9.89
CA LEU A 156 -10.59 -17.80 -8.48
C LEU A 156 -11.86 -18.26 -7.76
N THR A 157 -11.73 -19.26 -6.89
CA THR A 157 -12.85 -19.86 -6.14
C THR A 157 -12.63 -19.88 -4.62
N GLY A 158 -11.41 -19.55 -4.16
CA GLY A 158 -11.12 -19.37 -2.73
C GLY A 158 -11.54 -18.00 -2.18
N THR A 159 -12.01 -17.09 -3.03
CA THR A 159 -12.57 -15.78 -2.67
C THR A 159 -14.04 -15.88 -2.22
N PRO A 160 -14.60 -14.87 -1.53
CA PRO A 160 -15.96 -14.94 -0.98
C PRO A 160 -17.06 -15.15 -2.02
N GLU A 161 -16.94 -14.46 -3.16
CA GLU A 161 -17.62 -14.74 -4.42
C GLU A 161 -16.55 -15.15 -5.46
N PRO A 162 -16.84 -16.04 -6.44
CA PRO A 162 -15.87 -16.40 -7.47
C PRO A 162 -15.53 -15.22 -8.38
N ILE A 163 -14.24 -14.98 -8.62
CA ILE A 163 -13.74 -13.85 -9.43
C ILE A 163 -13.10 -14.37 -10.71
N GLU A 164 -13.52 -13.87 -11.88
CA GLU A 164 -12.81 -14.09 -13.14
C GLU A 164 -11.61 -13.14 -13.25
N VAL A 165 -10.45 -13.67 -13.63
CA VAL A 165 -9.18 -12.95 -13.67
C VAL A 165 -8.57 -13.10 -15.05
N MET A 166 -8.56 -12.02 -15.83
CA MET A 166 -7.99 -11.98 -17.19
C MET A 166 -6.57 -11.38 -17.18
N ASN A 167 -5.60 -12.14 -17.67
CA ASN A 167 -4.28 -11.65 -18.05
C ASN A 167 -4.31 -11.08 -19.48
N VAL A 168 -3.87 -9.83 -19.66
CA VAL A 168 -3.75 -9.14 -20.96
C VAL A 168 -2.31 -8.75 -21.31
N HIS A 169 -2.03 -8.68 -22.62
CA HIS A 169 -0.91 -7.92 -23.18
C HIS A 169 -1.40 -7.24 -24.49
N MET A 170 -1.73 -5.95 -24.41
CA MET A 170 -2.27 -5.15 -25.53
C MET A 170 -1.19 -4.51 -26.42
N LYS A 171 -1.59 -3.86 -27.51
CA LYS A 171 -0.67 -3.39 -28.56
C LYS A 171 0.25 -2.25 -28.10
N SER A 172 1.51 -2.58 -27.80
CA SER A 172 2.58 -1.58 -27.65
C SER A 172 2.77 -0.65 -28.86
N GLY A 173 3.03 0.63 -28.60
CA GLY A 173 3.40 1.63 -29.60
C GLY A 173 2.39 2.77 -29.80
N CYS A 174 1.17 2.66 -29.26
CA CYS A 174 0.24 3.79 -29.21
C CYS A 174 0.46 4.59 -27.92
N PHE A 175 1.05 5.79 -28.06
CA PHE A 175 1.48 6.62 -26.93
C PHE A 175 0.85 8.01 -27.02
N VAL A 176 -0.48 8.04 -27.09
CA VAL A 176 -1.36 9.22 -27.10
C VAL A 176 -2.55 8.90 -26.19
N ASN A 177 -3.17 9.90 -25.55
CA ASN A 177 -4.30 9.63 -24.66
C ASN A 177 -5.56 9.16 -25.41
N ASP A 178 -5.74 9.64 -26.65
CA ASP A 178 -6.81 9.23 -27.57
C ASP A 178 -6.19 8.53 -28.79
N TYR A 179 -6.34 7.21 -28.86
CA TYR A 179 -5.77 6.38 -29.93
C TYR A 179 -6.32 6.75 -31.32
N SER A 180 -7.57 7.19 -31.42
CA SER A 180 -8.25 7.52 -32.68
C SER A 180 -7.66 8.76 -33.37
N THR A 181 -6.85 9.55 -32.64
CA THR A 181 -6.19 10.75 -33.17
C THR A 181 -4.88 10.47 -33.94
N SER A 182 -4.42 9.22 -34.02
CA SER A 182 -3.07 8.88 -34.49
C SER A 182 -3.04 7.85 -35.62
N ASP A 183 -2.64 8.26 -36.82
CA ASP A 183 -2.45 7.46 -38.04
C ASP A 183 -1.21 6.53 -38.02
N ARG A 184 -0.98 5.84 -36.90
CA ARG A 184 0.10 4.87 -36.71
C ARG A 184 -0.47 3.46 -36.71
N ASP A 185 0.19 2.53 -37.39
CA ASP A 185 -0.13 1.10 -37.42
C ASP A 185 -0.43 0.52 -36.02
N ALA A 186 0.30 1.00 -34.99
CA ALA A 186 0.15 0.57 -33.60
C ALA A 186 -1.06 1.17 -32.88
N CYS A 187 -1.54 2.36 -33.28
CA CYS A 187 -2.79 2.94 -32.78
C CYS A 187 -4.00 2.39 -33.55
N GLU A 188 -3.91 2.21 -34.87
CA GLU A 188 -4.94 1.54 -35.68
C GLU A 188 -5.20 0.11 -35.14
N THR A 189 -4.14 -0.64 -34.82
CA THR A 189 -4.29 -1.97 -34.18
C THR A 189 -4.83 -1.89 -32.74
N PHE A 190 -4.58 -0.80 -32.01
CA PHE A 190 -5.11 -0.60 -30.65
C PHE A 190 -6.60 -0.23 -30.69
N GLU A 191 -7.00 0.60 -31.65
CA GLU A 191 -8.39 0.97 -31.95
C GLU A 191 -9.24 -0.24 -32.35
N GLU A 192 -8.65 -1.27 -32.97
CA GLU A 192 -9.30 -2.57 -33.18
C GLU A 192 -9.31 -3.47 -31.91
N GLN A 193 -8.34 -3.35 -31.00
CA GLN A 193 -8.30 -4.15 -29.76
C GLN A 193 -9.18 -3.59 -28.63
N ALA A 194 -9.29 -2.27 -28.51
CA ALA A 194 -10.02 -1.60 -27.43
C ALA A 194 -11.47 -2.10 -27.29
N PRO A 195 -12.33 -2.04 -28.33
CA PRO A 195 -13.72 -2.52 -28.24
C PRO A 195 -13.83 -4.04 -27.99
N VAL A 196 -12.79 -4.83 -28.29
CA VAL A 196 -12.79 -6.28 -28.03
C VAL A 196 -12.57 -6.59 -26.55
N LEU A 197 -11.81 -5.75 -25.82
CA LEU A 197 -11.73 -5.87 -24.36
C LEU A 197 -12.99 -5.28 -23.67
N ASP A 198 -13.55 -4.25 -24.29
CA ASP A 198 -14.79 -3.57 -23.87
C ASP A 198 -16.01 -4.50 -23.94
N ASP A 199 -16.23 -5.16 -25.08
CA ASP A 199 -17.24 -6.22 -25.27
C ASP A 199 -17.15 -7.31 -24.16
N TRP A 200 -15.94 -7.61 -23.66
CA TRP A 200 -15.73 -8.56 -22.57
C TRP A 200 -16.07 -7.95 -21.19
N VAL A 201 -15.74 -6.69 -20.95
CA VAL A 201 -16.11 -5.94 -19.75
C VAL A 201 -17.62 -5.79 -19.63
N GLU A 202 -18.31 -5.27 -20.66
CA GLU A 202 -19.77 -5.13 -20.70
C GLU A 202 -20.46 -6.48 -20.44
N SER A 203 -20.02 -7.54 -21.12
CA SER A 203 -20.52 -8.91 -20.95
C SER A 203 -20.46 -9.38 -19.48
N LYS A 204 -19.35 -9.13 -18.79
CA LYS A 204 -19.20 -9.51 -17.38
C LYS A 204 -20.02 -8.63 -16.43
N VAL A 205 -20.27 -7.37 -16.79
CA VAL A 205 -21.23 -6.49 -16.09
C VAL A 205 -22.67 -7.00 -16.28
N GLU A 206 -23.09 -7.37 -17.49
CA GLU A 206 -24.42 -7.94 -17.77
C GLU A 206 -24.66 -9.25 -17.01
N GLU A 207 -23.67 -10.15 -16.96
CA GLU A 207 -23.73 -11.40 -16.20
C GLU A 207 -23.84 -11.16 -14.68
N GLY A 208 -23.43 -9.98 -14.20
CA GLY A 208 -23.22 -9.74 -12.77
C GLY A 208 -22.01 -10.50 -12.22
N THR A 209 -21.01 -10.80 -13.06
CA THR A 209 -19.79 -11.52 -12.71
C THR A 209 -18.77 -10.56 -12.10
N ALA A 210 -18.21 -10.91 -10.93
CA ALA A 210 -17.08 -10.18 -10.37
C ALA A 210 -15.80 -10.53 -11.17
N PHE A 211 -15.11 -9.51 -11.66
CA PHE A 211 -13.88 -9.69 -12.43
C PHE A 211 -12.74 -8.74 -12.07
N VAL A 212 -11.52 -9.18 -12.41
CA VAL A 212 -10.26 -8.42 -12.45
C VAL A 212 -9.64 -8.59 -13.85
N ILE A 213 -9.10 -7.52 -14.43
CA ILE A 213 -8.23 -7.56 -15.62
C ILE A 213 -6.86 -7.04 -15.22
N LEU A 214 -5.77 -7.75 -15.51
CA LEU A 214 -4.43 -7.31 -15.16
C LEU A 214 -3.37 -7.69 -16.18
N GLY A 215 -2.30 -6.90 -16.24
CA GLY A 215 -1.20 -7.10 -17.18
C GLY A 215 -0.79 -5.80 -17.84
N ASP A 216 -0.11 -5.94 -18.99
CA ASP A 216 0.42 -4.84 -19.78
C ASP A 216 -0.63 -4.35 -20.77
N PHE A 217 -1.31 -3.25 -20.41
CA PHE A 217 -2.26 -2.58 -21.30
C PHE A 217 -1.55 -1.72 -22.35
N ASN A 218 -0.24 -1.52 -22.24
CA ASN A 218 0.58 -0.65 -23.10
C ASN A 218 0.06 0.80 -23.26
N HIS A 219 -0.90 1.20 -22.41
CA HIS A 219 -1.66 2.43 -22.49
C HIS A 219 -1.85 3.00 -21.08
N ARG A 220 -1.77 4.33 -20.96
CA ARG A 220 -1.68 5.02 -19.67
C ARG A 220 -3.06 5.31 -19.10
N ILE A 221 -3.87 4.28 -18.86
CA ILE A 221 -5.31 4.42 -18.64
C ILE A 221 -5.68 5.35 -17.47
N THR A 222 -4.82 5.48 -16.44
CA THR A 222 -5.06 6.37 -15.28
C THR A 222 -4.66 7.83 -15.50
N THR A 223 -4.26 8.25 -16.72
CA THR A 223 -4.11 9.68 -17.04
C THR A 223 -5.46 10.33 -17.36
N PRO A 224 -5.70 11.61 -17.00
CA PRO A 224 -6.90 12.34 -17.42
C PRO A 224 -7.10 12.34 -18.94
N GLU A 225 -8.37 12.36 -19.37
CA GLU A 225 -8.78 12.42 -20.79
C GLU A 225 -8.20 11.22 -21.61
N ASN A 226 -8.09 10.03 -20.99
CA ASN A 226 -7.64 8.82 -21.67
C ASN A 226 -8.82 8.09 -22.32
N ARG A 227 -8.89 8.11 -23.65
CA ARG A 227 -10.00 7.57 -24.43
C ARG A 227 -10.31 6.12 -24.12
N PHE A 228 -9.28 5.29 -23.90
CA PHE A 228 -9.49 3.87 -23.64
C PHE A 228 -10.07 3.62 -22.24
N TRP A 229 -9.80 4.48 -21.26
CA TRP A 229 -10.50 4.42 -19.97
C TRP A 229 -11.93 4.99 -20.09
N GLU A 230 -12.13 6.05 -20.89
CA GLU A 230 -13.47 6.58 -21.17
C GLU A 230 -14.38 5.56 -21.86
N ASP A 231 -13.83 4.71 -22.73
CA ASP A 231 -14.56 3.61 -23.37
C ASP A 231 -14.82 2.47 -22.38
N LEU A 232 -13.78 1.89 -21.74
CA LEU A 232 -13.95 0.78 -20.77
C LEU A 232 -14.86 1.08 -19.56
N GLU A 233 -15.11 2.35 -19.24
CA GLU A 233 -15.95 2.78 -18.11
C GLU A 233 -17.40 3.07 -18.54
N GLU A 234 -17.72 3.14 -19.84
CA GLU A 234 -19.04 3.54 -20.36
C GLU A 234 -19.85 2.34 -20.86
N MET A 235 -21.09 2.20 -20.39
CA MET A 235 -22.05 1.22 -20.89
C MET A 235 -23.45 1.85 -21.00
N ASP A 236 -24.09 1.69 -22.15
CA ASP A 236 -25.49 2.11 -22.44
C ASP A 236 -25.78 3.61 -22.10
N GLY A 237 -24.74 4.45 -22.09
CA GLY A 237 -24.77 5.87 -21.74
C GLY A 237 -24.47 6.22 -20.27
N GLY A 238 -23.80 5.36 -19.50
CA GLY A 238 -23.46 5.60 -18.08
C GLY A 238 -22.23 4.85 -17.56
N GLU A 239 -21.71 5.29 -16.42
CA GLU A 239 -20.51 4.73 -15.75
C GLU A 239 -20.81 3.37 -15.08
N ILE A 240 -19.97 2.34 -15.31
CA ILE A 240 -20.12 0.99 -14.72
C ILE A 240 -19.42 0.81 -13.35
N GLY A 241 -18.53 1.73 -13.01
CA GLY A 241 -17.79 1.80 -11.75
C GLY A 241 -16.57 0.89 -11.70
N LEU A 242 -15.67 0.93 -12.69
CA LEU A 242 -14.39 0.24 -12.57
C LEU A 242 -13.45 0.94 -11.57
N ALA A 243 -12.47 0.20 -11.07
CA ALA A 243 -11.39 0.72 -10.25
C ALA A 243 -10.04 0.18 -10.71
N SER A 244 -9.09 1.06 -11.01
CA SER A 244 -7.69 0.70 -11.29
C SER A 244 -6.86 0.78 -10.00
N SER A 245 -6.04 -0.23 -9.72
CA SER A 245 -5.09 -0.19 -8.60
C SER A 245 -4.09 0.96 -8.70
N MET A 246 -3.78 1.41 -9.92
CA MET A 246 -2.75 2.40 -10.23
C MET A 246 -3.27 3.85 -10.32
N GLU A 247 -4.47 4.15 -9.81
CA GLU A 247 -4.98 5.53 -9.79
C GLU A 247 -4.11 6.40 -8.87
N GLY A 248 -3.58 7.51 -9.40
CA GLY A 248 -2.67 8.42 -8.68
C GLY A 248 -1.25 7.88 -8.42
N ILE A 249 -0.98 6.61 -8.76
CA ILE A 249 0.31 5.95 -8.55
C ILE A 249 1.28 6.26 -9.70
N ARG A 250 2.58 6.24 -9.41
CA ARG A 250 3.66 6.31 -10.41
C ARG A 250 4.38 4.97 -10.53
N GLY A 251 4.64 4.55 -11.76
CA GLY A 251 5.48 3.39 -12.06
C GLY A 251 6.94 3.59 -11.64
N CYS A 252 7.67 2.50 -11.45
CA CYS A 252 9.07 2.54 -11.00
C CYS A 252 10.05 3.08 -12.05
N HIS A 253 9.73 2.96 -13.35
CA HIS A 253 10.69 3.16 -14.44
C HIS A 253 11.22 4.62 -14.45
N PRO A 254 12.54 4.87 -14.27
CA PRO A 254 13.08 6.22 -14.02
C PRO A 254 12.89 7.26 -15.12
N ARG A 255 12.36 6.82 -16.28
CA ARG A 255 12.16 7.61 -17.49
C ARG A 255 10.70 7.67 -17.96
N TYR A 256 9.90 6.66 -17.61
CA TYR A 256 8.49 6.56 -17.96
C TYR A 256 7.67 6.25 -16.68
N PRO A 257 7.51 7.23 -15.78
CA PRO A 257 6.89 7.03 -14.46
C PRO A 257 5.35 6.97 -14.50
N ASP A 258 4.74 7.11 -15.68
CA ASP A 258 3.29 6.97 -15.86
C ASP A 258 3.03 5.48 -16.19
N PRO A 259 2.29 4.72 -15.35
CA PRO A 259 2.12 3.28 -15.52
C PRO A 259 1.38 2.90 -16.82
N ILE A 260 1.65 1.68 -17.28
CA ILE A 260 0.99 1.00 -18.41
C ILE A 260 0.64 -0.46 -18.08
N ASP A 261 1.27 -1.03 -17.04
CA ASP A 261 0.80 -2.20 -16.31
C ASP A 261 -0.27 -1.77 -15.29
N HIS A 262 -1.42 -2.44 -15.27
CA HIS A 262 -2.53 -2.11 -14.37
C HIS A 262 -3.22 -3.35 -13.80
N ILE A 263 -3.99 -3.16 -12.73
CA ILE A 263 -4.98 -4.13 -12.23
C ILE A 263 -6.32 -3.40 -12.14
N ILE A 264 -7.24 -3.70 -13.06
CA ILE A 264 -8.58 -3.11 -13.16
C ILE A 264 -9.60 -4.06 -12.54
N THR A 265 -10.59 -3.56 -11.81
CA THR A 265 -11.70 -4.36 -11.29
C THR A 265 -13.05 -3.77 -11.58
N SER A 266 -14.03 -4.67 -11.80
CA SER A 266 -15.46 -4.37 -11.66
C SER A 266 -15.81 -3.74 -10.31
N SER A 267 -16.90 -2.97 -10.27
CA SER A 267 -17.56 -2.47 -9.04
C SER A 267 -17.97 -3.58 -8.05
N GLN A 268 -17.93 -4.84 -8.47
CA GLN A 268 -18.13 -6.01 -7.62
C GLN A 268 -16.83 -6.60 -7.07
N GLY A 269 -15.79 -6.71 -7.90
CA GLY A 269 -14.46 -7.17 -7.48
C GLY A 269 -13.74 -6.19 -6.56
N SER A 270 -13.93 -4.88 -6.77
CA SER A 270 -13.30 -3.82 -5.97
C SER A 270 -13.73 -3.82 -4.49
N LYS A 271 -14.87 -4.44 -4.14
CA LYS A 271 -15.27 -4.72 -2.75
C LYS A 271 -14.21 -5.52 -1.99
N TYR A 272 -13.52 -6.41 -2.70
CA TYR A 272 -12.54 -7.34 -2.14
C TYR A 272 -11.11 -6.79 -2.15
N PHE A 273 -10.85 -5.59 -2.72
CA PHE A 273 -9.53 -4.96 -2.61
C PHE A 273 -9.20 -4.61 -1.16
N VAL A 274 -8.02 -5.02 -0.70
CA VAL A 274 -7.42 -4.60 0.57
C VAL A 274 -7.00 -3.13 0.43
N PRO A 275 -7.57 -2.18 1.20
CA PRO A 275 -7.32 -0.76 0.96
C PRO A 275 -5.86 -0.37 1.22
N GLY A 276 -5.23 0.27 0.24
CA GLY A 276 -3.82 0.69 0.30
C GLY A 276 -2.81 -0.43 0.07
N SER A 277 -3.24 -1.62 -0.35
CA SER A 277 -2.33 -2.74 -0.72
C SER A 277 -1.71 -2.61 -2.11
N GLN A 278 -2.01 -1.51 -2.81
CA GLN A 278 -1.52 -1.26 -4.16
C GLN A 278 -0.02 -0.93 -4.12
N ASP A 279 0.80 -1.81 -4.71
CA ASP A 279 2.26 -1.74 -4.68
C ASP A 279 2.86 -1.69 -6.10
N VAL A 280 4.06 -1.15 -6.21
CA VAL A 280 4.86 -1.04 -7.43
C VAL A 280 6.31 -1.38 -7.08
N PHE A 281 6.84 -2.48 -7.61
CA PHE A 281 8.12 -3.00 -7.14
C PHE A 281 9.33 -2.32 -7.82
N TYR A 282 10.28 -1.86 -7.01
CA TYR A 282 11.50 -1.16 -7.43
C TYR A 282 12.74 -2.07 -7.51
N PHE A 283 12.57 -3.37 -7.79
CA PHE A 283 13.65 -4.37 -7.88
C PHE A 283 14.63 -4.41 -6.67
N GLY A 284 14.16 -4.03 -5.47
CA GLY A 284 14.97 -3.94 -4.25
C GLY A 284 15.69 -2.60 -4.04
N MET A 285 15.43 -1.61 -4.90
CA MET A 285 15.90 -0.22 -4.79
C MET A 285 14.77 0.69 -4.27
N THR A 286 14.95 2.01 -4.32
CA THR A 286 13.92 3.02 -3.99
C THR A 286 13.62 3.94 -5.20
N PRO A 287 12.49 4.68 -5.22
CA PRO A 287 12.15 5.60 -6.32
C PRO A 287 13.19 6.69 -6.62
N GLN A 288 14.10 6.96 -5.67
CA GLN A 288 15.14 7.99 -5.77
C GLN A 288 16.54 7.42 -6.07
N THR A 289 16.70 6.09 -6.06
CA THR A 289 18.00 5.42 -6.19
C THR A 289 18.09 4.49 -7.40
N MET A 290 16.98 3.93 -7.86
CA MET A 290 16.94 2.99 -8.99
C MET A 290 17.27 3.67 -10.34
N THR A 291 18.05 3.00 -11.17
CA THR A 291 18.37 3.40 -12.55
C THR A 291 17.87 2.36 -13.57
N GLU A 292 17.91 2.70 -14.87
CA GLU A 292 17.56 1.74 -15.95
C GLU A 292 18.48 0.49 -15.93
N ASP A 293 19.73 0.61 -15.45
CA ASP A 293 20.69 -0.52 -15.35
C ASP A 293 20.40 -1.45 -14.15
N ASP A 294 19.54 -1.05 -13.20
CA ASP A 294 19.17 -1.85 -12.02
C ASP A 294 17.90 -2.71 -12.24
N MET A 295 17.14 -2.43 -13.30
CA MET A 295 15.86 -3.08 -13.59
C MET A 295 16.06 -4.51 -14.12
N LEU A 296 15.19 -5.46 -13.74
CA LEU A 296 15.27 -6.87 -14.20
C LEU A 296 14.39 -7.17 -15.44
N SER A 297 13.51 -6.23 -15.76
CA SER A 297 12.61 -6.11 -16.91
C SER A 297 12.42 -4.61 -17.17
N ASP A 298 12.15 -4.20 -18.41
CA ASP A 298 11.78 -2.80 -18.75
C ASP A 298 10.43 -2.35 -18.16
N HIS A 299 9.61 -3.31 -17.71
CA HIS A 299 8.36 -3.07 -16.97
C HIS A 299 8.50 -3.28 -15.45
N CYS A 300 7.72 -2.51 -14.70
CA CYS A 300 7.62 -2.61 -13.25
C CYS A 300 6.46 -3.53 -12.87
N PRO A 301 6.66 -4.57 -12.04
CA PRO A 301 5.52 -5.32 -11.56
C PRO A 301 4.66 -4.45 -10.63
N VAL A 302 3.35 -4.66 -10.70
CA VAL A 302 2.35 -3.93 -9.91
C VAL A 302 1.44 -4.92 -9.18
N ALA A 303 1.01 -4.60 -7.96
CA ALA A 303 0.24 -5.50 -7.11
C ALA A 303 -1.06 -4.90 -6.56
N VAL A 304 -1.93 -5.79 -6.07
CA VAL A 304 -3.01 -5.50 -5.12
C VAL A 304 -3.35 -6.79 -4.35
N ASP A 305 -3.75 -6.65 -3.09
CA ASP A 305 -4.21 -7.78 -2.29
C ASP A 305 -5.75 -7.87 -2.28
N LEU A 306 -6.27 -9.10 -2.33
CA LEU A 306 -7.69 -9.43 -2.25
C LEU A 306 -8.04 -10.04 -0.89
N TRP A 307 -9.18 -9.67 -0.31
CA TRP A 307 -9.75 -10.36 0.85
C TRP A 307 -10.30 -11.74 0.45
N LEU A 308 -9.88 -12.80 1.17
CA LEU A 308 -10.47 -14.15 1.06
C LEU A 308 -11.72 -14.33 1.93
N THR A 309 -12.18 -13.26 2.58
CA THR A 309 -13.32 -13.22 3.51
C THR A 309 -14.20 -12.01 3.22
N GLU A 310 -15.51 -12.12 3.50
CA GLU A 310 -16.43 -10.99 3.35
C GLU A 310 -16.02 -9.82 4.28
N PRO A 311 -15.71 -8.63 3.74
CA PRO A 311 -15.24 -7.52 4.56
C PRO A 311 -16.36 -6.94 5.43
N LEU A 312 -16.07 -6.82 6.73
CA LEU A 312 -17.00 -6.29 7.72
C LEU A 312 -17.15 -4.76 7.64
N PRO A 313 -18.25 -4.18 8.17
CA PRO A 313 -18.53 -2.75 8.03
C PRO A 313 -17.52 -1.86 8.76
N ILE A 314 -16.82 -1.01 8.00
CA ILE A 314 -15.85 -0.04 8.52
C ILE A 314 -16.48 0.89 9.57
N SER A 315 -15.73 1.13 10.65
CA SER A 315 -16.17 1.90 11.81
C SER A 315 -16.51 3.36 11.46
N THR A 316 -17.39 3.98 12.27
CA THR A 316 -17.75 5.39 12.11
C THR A 316 -16.56 6.34 12.23
N GLY A 317 -15.56 6.00 13.07
CA GLY A 317 -14.33 6.78 13.23
C GLY A 317 -13.52 6.81 11.93
N VAL A 318 -13.12 5.64 11.43
CA VAL A 318 -12.36 5.51 10.16
C VAL A 318 -13.13 6.11 8.99
N ARG A 319 -14.45 5.87 8.92
CA ARG A 319 -15.29 6.44 7.86
C ARG A 319 -15.37 7.96 7.93
N TRP A 320 -15.36 8.56 9.12
CA TRP A 320 -15.33 10.01 9.27
C TRP A 320 -13.98 10.59 8.87
N THR A 321 -12.86 10.00 9.30
CA THR A 321 -11.51 10.42 8.90
C THR A 321 -11.36 10.39 7.37
N GLN A 322 -11.65 9.26 6.71
CA GLN A 322 -11.39 9.10 5.28
C GLN A 322 -12.39 9.81 4.35
N ASN A 323 -13.67 9.89 4.72
CA ASN A 323 -14.73 10.26 3.75
C ASN A 323 -15.46 11.57 4.10
N SER A 324 -15.20 12.19 5.25
CA SER A 324 -15.85 13.46 5.60
C SER A 324 -15.05 14.65 5.08
N ALA A 325 -15.73 15.56 4.39
CA ALA A 325 -15.15 16.86 4.06
C ALA A 325 -14.85 17.66 5.35
N GLU A 326 -15.58 17.38 6.43
CA GLU A 326 -15.39 17.93 7.75
C GLU A 326 -14.01 17.63 8.33
N TYR A 327 -13.51 16.38 8.27
CA TYR A 327 -12.18 16.03 8.80
C TYR A 327 -11.09 16.84 8.08
N ALA A 328 -11.03 16.75 6.75
CA ALA A 328 -10.02 17.44 5.94
C ALA A 328 -10.10 18.97 6.06
N LEU A 329 -11.29 19.54 6.20
CA LEU A 329 -11.48 20.97 6.45
C LEU A 329 -10.99 21.38 7.84
N ILE A 330 -11.25 20.58 8.88
CA ILE A 330 -10.85 20.87 10.26
C ILE A 330 -9.32 20.78 10.40
N THR A 331 -8.68 19.69 9.95
CA THR A 331 -7.22 19.52 10.02
C THR A 331 -6.49 20.61 9.22
N SER A 332 -6.89 20.85 7.96
CA SER A 332 -6.30 21.91 7.14
C SER A 332 -6.48 23.30 7.77
N SER A 333 -7.65 23.61 8.32
CA SER A 333 -7.90 24.91 8.96
C SER A 333 -7.13 25.08 10.27
N LEU A 334 -6.89 24.01 11.02
CA LEU A 334 -6.08 24.03 12.24
C LEU A 334 -4.60 24.27 11.89
N TYR A 335 -4.07 23.59 10.87
CA TYR A 335 -2.71 23.82 10.39
C TYR A 335 -2.51 25.24 9.83
N GLN A 336 -3.43 25.72 8.98
CA GLN A 336 -3.40 27.09 8.44
C GLN A 336 -3.54 28.17 9.53
N GLN A 337 -4.15 27.86 10.68
CA GLN A 337 -4.15 28.76 11.84
C GLN A 337 -2.80 28.78 12.56
N ALA A 338 -2.17 27.61 12.73
CA ALA A 338 -0.85 27.51 13.36
C ALA A 338 0.25 28.18 12.51
N GLU A 339 0.21 28.04 11.18
CA GLU A 339 1.12 28.70 10.22
C GLU A 339 1.22 30.23 10.42
N GLN A 340 0.11 30.88 10.79
CA GLN A 340 0.06 32.33 11.01
C GLN A 340 0.89 32.78 12.23
N ASN A 341 1.06 31.90 13.22
CA ASN A 341 1.89 32.18 14.40
C ASN A 341 3.38 31.83 14.16
N ILE A 342 3.68 30.91 13.23
CA ILE A 342 5.07 30.58 12.86
C ILE A 342 5.84 31.80 12.32
N GLU A 343 5.19 32.72 11.61
CA GLU A 343 5.83 33.96 11.15
C GLU A 343 6.35 34.81 12.32
N GLY A 344 5.72 34.76 13.49
CA GLY A 344 6.17 35.45 14.71
C GLY A 344 7.48 34.92 15.30
N PHE A 345 7.82 33.65 15.04
CA PHE A 345 9.07 33.03 15.51
C PHE A 345 10.24 33.24 14.52
N SER A 346 9.96 33.60 13.27
CA SER A 346 11.00 33.88 12.25
C SER A 346 11.96 35.03 12.60
N SER A 347 11.59 35.88 13.56
CA SER A 347 12.41 36.98 14.09
C SER A 347 13.10 36.67 15.43
N MET A 348 13.17 35.41 15.86
CA MET A 348 13.93 35.01 17.06
C MET A 348 15.43 34.87 16.75
N ASP A 349 16.27 35.55 17.53
CA ASP A 349 17.73 35.37 17.49
C ASP A 349 18.17 33.99 18.05
N GLU A 350 17.37 33.42 18.96
CA GLU A 350 17.65 32.13 19.62
C GLU A 350 17.04 30.95 18.85
N PRO A 351 17.74 29.80 18.71
CA PRO A 351 17.21 28.60 18.07
C PRO A 351 15.91 28.10 18.70
N TRP A 352 14.95 27.71 17.86
CA TRP A 352 13.63 27.25 18.28
C TRP A 352 13.20 25.95 17.57
N VAL A 353 12.27 25.24 18.20
CA VAL A 353 11.78 23.92 17.79
C VAL A 353 10.26 23.80 17.93
N VAL A 354 9.65 23.14 16.96
CA VAL A 354 8.29 22.58 17.06
C VAL A 354 8.41 21.09 17.34
N ILE A 355 7.70 20.60 18.35
CA ILE A 355 7.59 19.16 18.64
C ILE A 355 6.26 18.66 18.09
N MET A 356 6.25 17.53 17.38
CA MET A 356 5.04 16.96 16.78
C MET A 356 4.97 15.46 17.08
N ASP A 357 3.77 14.89 17.22
CA ASP A 357 3.59 13.46 16.93
C ASP A 357 3.69 13.20 15.42
N VAL A 358 3.76 11.94 15.02
CA VAL A 358 3.69 11.49 13.63
C VAL A 358 2.32 10.94 13.30
N ASP A 359 1.82 10.03 14.12
CA ASP A 359 0.59 9.27 13.84
C ASP A 359 -0.65 10.14 14.04
N GLU A 360 -1.59 10.06 13.09
CA GLU A 360 -2.81 10.87 12.99
C GLU A 360 -2.56 12.40 13.07
N THR A 361 -1.29 12.79 12.87
CA THR A 361 -0.75 14.14 13.03
C THR A 361 -0.01 14.60 11.76
N LEU A 362 1.00 13.85 11.31
CA LEU A 362 1.63 13.99 9.99
C LEU A 362 1.17 12.88 9.03
N LEU A 363 1.13 11.64 9.52
CA LEU A 363 0.77 10.45 8.77
C LEU A 363 -0.63 9.98 9.16
N ASP A 364 -1.48 9.80 8.17
CA ASP A 364 -2.83 9.24 8.29
C ASP A 364 -2.72 7.72 8.14
N ASN A 365 -2.98 7.01 9.24
CA ASN A 365 -2.97 5.56 9.36
C ASN A 365 -4.40 4.98 9.37
N SER A 366 -5.40 5.73 8.89
CA SER A 366 -6.78 5.24 8.80
C SER A 366 -6.92 4.00 7.91
N ASN A 367 -6.02 3.79 6.93
CA ASN A 367 -5.98 2.57 6.12
C ASN A 367 -5.61 1.32 6.94
N TYR A 368 -4.69 1.39 7.90
CA TYR A 368 -4.47 0.30 8.87
C TYR A 368 -5.77 -0.02 9.60
N ASN A 369 -6.37 0.99 10.23
CA ASN A 369 -7.61 0.83 11.00
C ASN A 369 -8.76 0.27 10.14
N LYS A 370 -8.84 0.65 8.85
CA LYS A 370 -9.78 0.12 7.85
C LYS A 370 -9.58 -1.35 7.53
N ARG A 371 -8.33 -1.83 7.39
CA ARG A 371 -8.02 -3.26 7.21
C ARG A 371 -8.41 -4.06 8.45
N ARG A 372 -8.07 -3.56 9.64
CA ARG A 372 -8.46 -4.19 10.93
C ARG A 372 -9.99 -4.25 11.08
N ASP A 373 -10.70 -3.15 10.82
CA ASP A 373 -12.17 -3.09 10.79
C ASP A 373 -12.77 -4.11 9.81
N ALA A 374 -12.26 -4.18 8.58
CA ALA A 374 -12.75 -5.09 7.53
C ALA A 374 -12.63 -6.57 7.92
N GLN A 375 -11.65 -6.94 8.74
CA GLN A 375 -11.49 -8.31 9.26
C GLN A 375 -12.08 -8.49 10.67
N GLY A 376 -12.67 -7.44 11.27
CA GLY A 376 -13.19 -7.47 12.65
C GLY A 376 -12.11 -7.64 13.72
N LEU A 377 -10.88 -7.24 13.39
CA LEU A 377 -9.69 -7.39 14.22
C LEU A 377 -9.38 -6.09 14.97
N GLY A 378 -8.64 -6.21 16.08
CA GLY A 378 -8.09 -5.06 16.80
C GLY A 378 -6.64 -4.77 16.39
N PHE A 379 -6.09 -3.67 16.93
CA PHE A 379 -4.66 -3.39 16.94
C PHE A 379 -3.86 -4.54 17.57
N THR A 380 -2.72 -4.89 16.98
CA THR A 380 -1.64 -5.61 17.71
C THR A 380 -0.29 -4.93 17.42
N PRO A 381 0.71 -5.05 18.33
CA PRO A 381 2.04 -4.49 18.10
C PRO A 381 2.73 -5.03 16.85
N GLU A 382 2.44 -6.28 16.49
CA GLU A 382 3.01 -6.98 15.34
C GLU A 382 2.42 -6.42 14.04
N THR A 383 1.10 -6.43 13.86
CA THR A 383 0.49 -5.93 12.62
C THR A 383 0.68 -4.42 12.43
N TRP A 384 0.91 -3.69 13.52
CA TRP A 384 1.33 -2.29 13.46
C TRP A 384 2.80 -2.11 13.04
N ALA A 385 3.70 -3.01 13.44
CA ALA A 385 5.07 -3.00 12.94
C ALA A 385 5.09 -3.25 11.43
N ASP A 386 4.29 -4.21 10.96
CA ASP A 386 4.16 -4.54 9.53
C ASP A 386 3.64 -3.33 8.73
N TRP A 387 2.56 -2.68 9.19
CA TRP A 387 2.05 -1.43 8.60
C TRP A 387 3.09 -0.29 8.58
N VAL A 388 3.91 -0.16 9.62
CA VAL A 388 4.97 0.86 9.64
C VAL A 388 6.10 0.54 8.65
N MET A 389 6.40 -0.75 8.41
CA MET A 389 7.39 -1.21 7.42
C MET A 389 6.87 -1.16 5.97
N GLU A 390 5.55 -1.11 5.78
CA GLU A 390 4.88 -0.94 4.48
C GLU A 390 5.05 0.48 3.90
N GLU A 391 5.36 1.47 4.74
CA GLU A 391 5.64 2.88 4.36
C GLU A 391 4.49 3.59 3.58
N SER A 392 3.27 3.03 3.62
CA SER A 392 2.12 3.41 2.79
C SER A 392 1.12 4.41 3.42
N ALA A 393 1.42 4.94 4.61
CA ALA A 393 0.56 5.93 5.26
C ALA A 393 0.51 7.25 4.48
N THR A 394 -0.65 7.92 4.46
CA THR A 394 -0.90 9.14 3.67
C THR A 394 -0.66 10.44 4.46
N GLU A 395 -0.73 11.61 3.82
CA GLU A 395 -0.58 12.90 4.54
C GLU A 395 -1.86 13.28 5.31
N VAL A 396 -1.74 13.62 6.60
CA VAL A 396 -2.81 14.31 7.35
C VAL A 396 -3.00 15.72 6.77
N PRO A 397 -4.20 16.11 6.28
CA PRO A 397 -4.36 17.31 5.45
C PRO A 397 -3.81 18.60 6.08
N GLY A 398 -2.86 19.22 5.38
CA GLY A 398 -2.19 20.47 5.77
C GLY A 398 -0.88 20.29 6.55
N SER A 399 -0.57 19.08 7.03
CA SER A 399 0.63 18.82 7.84
C SER A 399 1.93 19.09 7.08
N LYS A 400 2.01 18.77 5.78
CA LYS A 400 3.21 19.03 4.95
C LYS A 400 3.42 20.51 4.69
N GLN A 401 2.34 21.29 4.52
CA GLN A 401 2.42 22.74 4.36
C GLN A 401 2.96 23.40 5.65
N PHE A 402 2.44 23.01 6.81
CA PHE A 402 2.91 23.49 8.11
C PHE A 402 4.38 23.11 8.36
N VAL A 403 4.79 21.86 8.10
CA VAL A 403 6.20 21.42 8.18
C VAL A 403 7.09 22.27 7.27
N THR A 404 6.65 22.55 6.05
CA THR A 404 7.38 23.44 5.11
C THR A 404 7.54 24.84 5.71
N LYS A 405 6.44 25.44 6.20
CA LYS A 405 6.41 26.79 6.77
C LYS A 405 7.35 26.95 7.98
N VAL A 406 7.44 25.94 8.84
CA VAL A 406 8.36 25.92 9.99
C VAL A 406 9.83 25.91 9.55
N ILE A 407 10.18 25.07 8.56
CA ILE A 407 11.55 24.97 8.05
C ILE A 407 11.95 26.24 7.27
N GLU A 408 11.05 26.80 6.46
CA GLU A 408 11.27 28.09 5.77
C GLU A 408 11.46 29.27 6.74
N ALA A 409 10.81 29.23 7.90
CA ALA A 409 11.00 30.22 8.97
C ALA A 409 12.30 30.01 9.79
N GLY A 410 13.12 29.01 9.46
CA GLY A 410 14.37 28.69 10.14
C GLY A 410 14.24 27.79 11.38
N GLY A 411 13.04 27.28 11.65
CA GLY A 411 12.76 26.41 12.79
C GLY A 411 13.28 24.98 12.63
N GLN A 412 13.40 24.29 13.76
CA GLN A 412 13.65 22.85 13.82
C GLN A 412 12.35 22.08 14.09
N ILE A 413 12.26 20.83 13.61
CA ILE A 413 11.09 19.95 13.85
C ILE A 413 11.53 18.64 14.50
N ALA A 414 10.98 18.33 15.66
CA ALA A 414 11.26 17.08 16.38
C ALA A 414 10.00 16.20 16.44
N LEU A 415 10.05 15.07 15.74
CA LEU A 415 8.98 14.10 15.64
C LEU A 415 9.11 13.07 16.78
N VAL A 416 8.21 13.12 17.76
CA VAL A 416 8.25 12.31 18.99
C VAL A 416 7.06 11.35 18.99
N THR A 417 7.20 10.26 18.21
CA THR A 417 6.16 9.25 17.99
C THR A 417 6.24 8.05 18.93
N ASN A 418 5.10 7.41 19.18
CA ASN A 418 5.02 6.18 19.95
C ASN A 418 5.12 4.89 19.11
N ARG A 419 5.43 4.99 17.80
CA ARG A 419 6.09 3.92 17.01
C ARG A 419 7.36 3.44 17.72
N ASP A 420 7.77 2.20 17.45
CA ASP A 420 9.03 1.67 18.01
C ASP A 420 10.24 2.32 17.33
N ARG A 421 11.24 2.70 18.13
CA ARG A 421 12.49 3.33 17.66
C ARG A 421 13.25 2.46 16.64
N ALA A 422 13.02 1.14 16.62
CA ALA A 422 13.54 0.25 15.58
C ALA A 422 13.05 0.61 14.16
N HIS A 423 11.87 1.24 14.03
CA HIS A 423 11.21 1.55 12.76
C HIS A 423 11.24 3.06 12.40
N ASP A 424 12.11 3.84 13.07
CA ASP A 424 12.32 5.28 12.79
C ASP A 424 12.72 5.53 11.33
N GLN A 425 13.44 4.60 10.68
CA GLN A 425 13.85 4.76 9.29
C GLN A 425 12.70 4.54 8.29
N HIS A 426 11.81 3.58 8.52
CA HIS A 426 10.63 3.38 7.66
C HIS A 426 9.69 4.59 7.74
N THR A 427 9.47 5.09 8.95
CA THR A 427 8.69 6.33 9.17
C THR A 427 9.33 7.54 8.49
N TRP A 428 10.67 7.62 8.46
CA TRP A 428 11.40 8.65 7.71
C TRP A 428 11.25 8.51 6.19
N ASN A 429 11.31 7.29 5.66
CA ASN A 429 11.14 7.01 4.23
C ASN A 429 9.72 7.38 3.75
N ASN A 430 8.68 6.98 4.49
CA ASN A 430 7.27 7.31 4.22
C ASN A 430 7.06 8.83 4.10
N LEU A 431 7.66 9.63 5.00
CA LEU A 431 7.62 11.09 4.95
C LEU A 431 8.35 11.66 3.72
N LEU A 432 9.47 11.07 3.31
CA LEU A 432 10.16 11.46 2.06
C LEU A 432 9.33 11.10 0.81
N ALA A 433 8.65 9.95 0.79
CA ALA A 433 7.78 9.53 -0.31
C ALA A 433 6.59 10.49 -0.50
N LEU A 434 5.98 10.94 0.60
CA LEU A 434 4.94 11.98 0.59
C LEU A 434 5.47 13.40 0.26
N GLY A 435 6.79 13.56 0.10
CA GLY A 435 7.43 14.81 -0.30
C GLY A 435 7.61 15.85 0.81
N PHE A 436 7.61 15.45 2.10
CA PHE A 436 7.92 16.39 3.18
C PHE A 436 9.37 16.90 3.06
N PRO A 437 9.65 18.21 3.23
CA PRO A 437 10.97 18.81 3.02
C PRO A 437 11.97 18.56 4.18
N ILE A 438 11.99 17.34 4.71
CA ILE A 438 12.77 16.95 5.90
C ILE A 438 14.22 16.57 5.55
N ASN A 439 15.15 16.90 6.44
CA ASN A 439 16.54 16.46 6.40
C ASN A 439 17.12 16.48 7.83
N ARG A 440 18.21 15.74 8.10
CA ARG A 440 18.74 15.59 9.47
C ARG A 440 19.19 16.91 10.13
N ALA A 441 19.47 17.97 9.36
CA ALA A 441 19.87 19.28 9.88
C ALA A 441 18.67 20.23 10.21
N THR A 442 17.44 19.87 9.85
CA THR A 442 16.20 20.61 10.20
C THR A 442 15.15 19.75 10.89
N THR A 443 15.29 18.42 10.84
CA THR A 443 14.28 17.47 11.32
C THR A 443 14.94 16.29 12.03
N CYS A 444 14.46 15.98 13.24
CA CYS A 444 14.79 14.76 13.97
C CYS A 444 13.53 13.92 14.18
N ILE A 445 13.69 12.59 14.19
CA ILE A 445 12.67 11.62 14.61
C ILE A 445 13.21 10.82 15.79
N ILE A 446 12.37 10.57 16.78
CA ILE A 446 12.72 9.79 17.99
C ILE A 446 11.54 8.88 18.37
N GLY A 447 11.52 7.68 17.83
CA GLY A 447 10.58 6.63 18.24
C GLY A 447 10.77 6.20 19.70
N ARG A 448 9.77 5.50 20.22
CA ARG A 448 9.73 5.04 21.60
C ARG A 448 10.61 3.82 21.82
N ALA A 449 11.39 3.83 22.89
CA ALA A 449 12.13 2.69 23.43
C ALA A 449 11.73 2.43 24.89
N GLN A 450 12.24 1.34 25.48
CA GLN A 450 11.87 0.94 26.84
C GLN A 450 12.20 2.01 27.90
N VAL A 451 13.33 2.72 27.76
CA VAL A 451 13.74 3.80 28.68
C VAL A 451 12.69 4.93 28.79
N ASP A 452 11.97 5.21 27.71
CA ASP A 452 10.94 6.25 27.68
C ASP A 452 9.70 5.86 28.50
N ARG A 453 9.47 4.54 28.66
CA ARG A 453 8.42 3.97 29.52
C ARG A 453 8.90 3.89 30.98
N ASP A 454 10.15 3.46 31.19
CA ASP A 454 10.74 3.27 32.52
C ASP A 454 10.90 4.59 33.29
N ALA A 455 11.13 5.70 32.59
CA ALA A 455 11.28 7.04 33.17
C ALA A 455 9.95 7.69 33.63
N VAL A 456 8.78 7.10 33.35
CA VAL A 456 7.48 7.69 33.71
C VAL A 456 7.31 7.71 35.24
N GLY A 457 7.19 8.91 35.81
CA GLY A 457 7.20 9.14 37.26
C GLY A 457 8.53 9.66 37.82
N GLU A 458 9.58 9.80 37.00
CA GLU A 458 10.76 10.60 37.34
C GLU A 458 10.46 12.11 37.38
N ASP A 459 11.39 12.91 37.91
CA ASP A 459 11.18 14.35 38.08
C ASP A 459 10.98 15.07 36.74
N GLY A 460 9.75 15.55 36.56
CA GLY A 460 9.28 16.21 35.35
C GLY A 460 8.81 15.29 34.21
N ILE A 461 8.72 13.97 34.41
CA ILE A 461 8.31 13.00 33.39
C ILE A 461 6.94 12.39 33.77
N ILE A 462 5.87 12.83 33.12
CA ILE A 462 4.49 12.41 33.45
C ILE A 462 3.91 11.45 32.39
N ASN A 463 4.32 11.57 31.13
CA ASN A 463 3.97 10.65 30.05
C ASN A 463 5.21 10.13 29.29
N ASP A 464 5.04 9.05 28.51
CA ASP A 464 6.15 8.32 27.85
C ASP A 464 6.81 9.08 26.68
N LYS A 465 6.42 10.34 26.45
CA LYS A 465 7.08 11.25 25.51
C LYS A 465 7.87 12.37 26.21
N ASP A 466 7.66 12.62 27.51
CA ASP A 466 8.30 13.74 28.22
C ASP A 466 9.82 13.64 28.29
N LEU A 467 10.39 12.44 28.38
CA LEU A 467 11.85 12.23 28.34
C LEU A 467 12.43 12.73 27.01
N ARG A 468 11.83 12.33 25.89
CA ARG A 468 12.28 12.70 24.55
C ARG A 468 12.06 14.19 24.26
N ARG A 469 10.96 14.79 24.75
CA ARG A 469 10.78 16.27 24.72
C ARG A 469 11.93 16.98 25.44
N LYS A 470 12.26 16.54 26.65
CA LYS A 470 13.33 17.10 27.47
C LYS A 470 14.68 16.97 26.76
N GLU A 471 15.00 15.79 26.25
CA GLU A 471 16.25 15.51 25.51
C GLU A 471 16.41 16.37 24.25
N VAL A 472 15.33 16.62 23.51
CA VAL A 472 15.33 17.54 22.36
C VAL A 472 15.59 18.98 22.81
N ILE A 473 14.89 19.43 23.85
CA ILE A 473 14.97 20.82 24.35
C ILE A 473 16.34 21.15 24.94
N THR A 474 17.03 20.19 25.56
CA THR A 474 18.38 20.35 26.11
C THR A 474 19.50 19.84 25.19
N GLY A 475 19.17 19.51 23.93
CA GLY A 475 20.12 19.02 22.92
C GLY A 475 20.78 17.66 23.21
N THR A 476 20.37 16.95 24.27
CA THR A 476 20.93 15.65 24.67
C THR A 476 20.31 14.46 23.94
N ALA A 477 19.40 14.69 22.99
CA ALA A 477 18.86 13.67 22.10
C ALA A 477 19.92 13.16 21.09
N GLU A 478 20.88 12.35 21.55
CA GLU A 478 22.00 11.86 20.75
C GLU A 478 21.57 11.18 19.44
N ASN A 479 20.40 10.53 19.40
CA ASN A 479 19.83 9.92 18.20
C ASN A 479 19.64 10.92 17.04
N CYS A 480 19.44 12.22 17.33
CA CYS A 480 19.29 13.27 16.33
C CYS A 480 20.60 13.62 15.62
N TRP A 481 21.77 13.40 16.25
CA TRP A 481 23.02 14.05 15.80
C TRP A 481 24.33 13.28 15.99
N ALA A 482 24.41 12.28 16.87
CA ALA A 482 25.67 11.58 17.16
C ALA A 482 26.26 10.91 15.89
N ASN A 483 25.38 10.37 15.03
CA ASN A 483 25.73 9.70 13.78
C ASN A 483 25.60 10.60 12.53
N TYR A 484 25.16 11.85 12.68
CA TYR A 484 24.83 12.77 11.58
C TYR A 484 25.62 14.08 11.74
N LEU A 485 26.77 14.20 11.07
CA LEU A 485 27.70 15.32 11.23
C LEU A 485 27.05 16.67 10.89
N GLU A 486 26.20 16.69 9.87
CA GLU A 486 25.40 17.81 9.42
C GLU A 486 24.33 18.27 10.43
N ALA A 487 23.95 17.39 11.36
CA ALA A 487 22.91 17.63 12.36
C ALA A 487 23.47 18.17 13.69
N GLN A 488 24.78 18.02 13.94
CA GLN A 488 25.41 18.33 15.24
C GLN A 488 25.22 19.80 15.66
N SER A 489 25.43 20.77 14.77
CA SER A 489 25.20 22.18 15.08
C SER A 489 23.72 22.58 15.17
N SER A 490 22.81 21.75 14.66
CA SER A 490 21.36 22.00 14.72
C SER A 490 20.74 21.48 16.02
N TRP A 491 21.20 20.34 16.54
CA TRP A 491 20.56 19.61 17.62
C TRP A 491 21.39 19.43 18.90
N ASN A 492 22.72 19.54 18.87
CA ASN A 492 23.55 19.46 20.09
C ASN A 492 23.67 20.85 20.74
N ARG A 493 22.51 21.40 21.15
CA ARG A 493 22.33 22.71 21.78
C ARG A 493 20.95 22.80 22.43
N ASP A 494 20.78 23.72 23.37
CA ASP A 494 19.45 24.08 23.88
C ASP A 494 18.56 24.63 22.74
N LEU A 495 17.27 24.30 22.75
CA LEU A 495 16.27 24.73 21.76
C LEU A 495 15.03 25.29 22.45
N SER A 496 14.58 26.47 22.02
CA SER A 496 13.34 27.08 22.51
C SER A 496 12.11 26.36 21.94
N LEU A 497 11.38 25.61 22.76
CA LEU A 497 10.08 25.05 22.36
C LEU A 497 9.06 26.17 22.15
N VAL A 498 8.56 26.32 20.92
CA VAL A 498 7.55 27.35 20.57
C VAL A 498 6.17 26.78 20.30
N MET A 499 6.06 25.52 19.84
CA MET A 499 4.78 24.86 19.62
C MET A 499 4.87 23.33 19.80
N GLN A 500 3.78 22.71 20.26
CA GLN A 500 3.57 21.26 20.27
C GLN A 500 2.36 20.90 19.40
N VAL A 501 2.41 19.80 18.65
CA VAL A 501 1.31 19.35 17.77
C VAL A 501 1.05 17.85 17.97
N GLY A 502 -0.22 17.45 18.00
CA GLY A 502 -0.61 16.03 18.15
C GLY A 502 -2.12 15.85 18.22
N ASP A 503 -2.59 14.62 18.00
CA ASP A 503 -4.00 14.23 18.19
C ASP A 503 -4.31 13.88 19.65
N ASN A 504 -3.28 13.47 20.41
CA ASN A 504 -3.43 12.85 21.72
C ASN A 504 -3.08 13.83 22.83
N ILE A 505 -3.83 13.84 23.94
CA ILE A 505 -3.52 14.75 25.06
C ILE A 505 -2.16 14.46 25.71
N LYS A 506 -1.58 13.27 25.47
CA LYS A 506 -0.24 12.87 25.92
C LYS A 506 0.89 13.39 25.01
N ASP A 507 0.58 14.09 23.92
CA ASP A 507 1.55 14.73 23.01
C ASP A 507 2.03 16.08 23.52
N PHE A 508 1.29 16.65 24.46
CA PHE A 508 1.62 17.89 25.15
C PHE A 508 2.38 17.58 26.44
N ALA A 509 3.43 18.36 26.70
CA ALA A 509 4.33 18.17 27.83
C ALA A 509 3.57 18.00 29.15
N LYS A 510 3.94 16.97 29.92
CA LYS A 510 3.45 16.67 31.28
C LYS A 510 1.95 16.41 31.40
N THR A 511 1.25 16.19 30.29
CA THR A 511 -0.22 16.09 30.24
C THR A 511 -0.71 14.65 30.06
N THR A 512 -1.85 14.32 30.66
CA THR A 512 -2.61 13.07 30.55
C THR A 512 -4.12 13.36 30.63
N GLN A 513 -4.98 12.37 30.33
CA GLN A 513 -6.45 12.57 30.39
C GLN A 513 -6.95 12.89 31.81
N GLU A 514 -6.23 12.42 32.82
CA GLU A 514 -6.57 12.58 34.23
C GLU A 514 -6.13 13.94 34.80
N ASN A 515 -5.23 14.68 34.12
CA ASN A 515 -4.65 15.92 34.63
C ASN A 515 -4.88 17.17 33.76
N VAL A 516 -5.46 17.03 32.57
CA VAL A 516 -5.65 18.14 31.61
C VAL A 516 -6.62 19.21 32.10
N ASP A 517 -6.18 20.48 32.13
CA ASP A 517 -7.07 21.64 32.25
C ASP A 517 -7.50 22.11 30.86
N LEU A 518 -8.70 21.70 30.43
CA LEU A 518 -9.31 22.10 29.16
C LEU A 518 -9.48 23.63 29.03
N SER A 519 -9.61 24.35 30.15
CA SER A 519 -9.72 25.80 30.15
C SER A 519 -8.37 26.47 29.93
N GLU A 520 -7.25 25.85 30.30
CA GLU A 520 -5.90 26.28 29.94
C GLU A 520 -5.58 25.93 28.48
N PHE A 521 -5.83 24.70 28.07
CA PHE A 521 -5.62 24.23 26.69
C PHE A 521 -6.37 25.09 25.66
N LEU A 522 -7.61 25.50 25.94
CA LEU A 522 -8.37 26.41 25.06
C LEU A 522 -7.74 27.80 24.87
N LYS A 523 -6.86 28.25 25.78
CA LYS A 523 -6.10 29.51 25.64
C LYS A 523 -4.80 29.33 24.84
N ARG A 524 -4.36 28.08 24.66
CA ARG A 524 -3.09 27.66 24.07
C ARG A 524 -3.25 27.12 22.65
N GLN A 525 -4.42 26.57 22.32
CA GLN A 525 -4.77 26.03 21.01
C GLN A 525 -4.52 27.05 19.90
N GLY A 526 -3.78 26.63 18.87
CA GLY A 526 -3.31 27.46 17.76
C GLY A 526 -2.10 28.35 18.09
N VAL A 527 -1.79 28.59 19.37
CA VAL A 527 -0.75 29.54 19.82
C VAL A 527 0.56 28.83 20.14
N ASP A 528 0.57 27.92 21.12
CA ASP A 528 1.73 27.12 21.51
C ASP A 528 1.41 25.61 21.62
N ILE A 529 0.15 25.22 21.40
CA ILE A 529 -0.26 23.84 21.14
C ILE A 529 -1.20 23.78 19.94
N LEU A 530 -1.23 22.65 19.23
CA LEU A 530 -2.23 22.34 18.22
C LEU A 530 -2.73 20.90 18.42
N VAL A 531 -3.89 20.78 19.07
CA VAL A 531 -4.65 19.52 19.18
C VAL A 531 -5.39 19.26 17.86
N LEU A 532 -5.22 18.06 17.29
CA LEU A 532 -5.90 17.57 16.10
C LEU A 532 -7.01 16.54 16.45
N PRO A 533 -8.00 16.30 15.57
CA PRO A 533 -9.06 15.34 15.84
C PRO A 533 -8.69 13.91 15.40
N ASN A 534 -8.52 12.98 16.36
CA ASN A 534 -8.54 11.54 16.10
C ASN A 534 -9.79 10.91 16.74
N ALA A 535 -10.61 10.24 15.93
CA ALA A 535 -11.83 9.55 16.32
C ALA A 535 -11.77 8.03 16.08
N MET A 536 -10.59 7.50 15.76
CA MET A 536 -10.35 6.08 15.46
C MET A 536 -9.78 5.35 16.68
N TYR A 537 -8.82 5.97 17.37
CA TYR A 537 -8.23 5.47 18.60
C TYR A 537 -7.67 6.64 19.43
N GLY A 538 -7.13 6.36 20.62
CA GLY A 538 -6.36 7.36 21.36
C GLY A 538 -6.04 6.92 22.78
N SER A 539 -5.83 7.90 23.67
CA SER A 539 -5.80 7.66 25.12
C SER A 539 -7.14 7.93 25.80
N TRP A 540 -8.19 8.20 25.02
CA TRP A 540 -9.55 8.53 25.44
C TRP A 540 -10.49 7.32 25.46
N ASP A 541 -10.03 6.17 24.96
CA ASP A 541 -10.63 4.83 25.04
C ASP A 541 -10.05 4.07 26.25
#